data_AF-A0A947FQQ1-F1
#
_entry.id   AF-A0A947FQQ1-F1
#
_cell.length_a   1.000
_cell.length_b   1.000
_cell.length_c   1.000
_cell.angle_alpha   90.00
_cell.angle_beta   90.00
_cell.angle_gamma   90.00
#
_symmetry.space_group_name_H-M   'P 1'
#
loop_
_entity.id
_entity.type
_entity.pdbx_description
1 polymer ?
#
loop_
_entity_poly.entity_id
_entity_poly.type
_entity_poly.pdbx_seq_one_letter_code
_entity_poly.pdbx_strand_id
1 'polypeptide(L)'
;MNSDLPAGQQSRRSTILGWVLFVVFAVLFWNIVTMPRTALDQREFLHAMHYSVGVLVFLLALVKLAWWFRKPMPTPPEGLPSASFAFNRAILMALMLVFVAEGIIGFAYAWGTGHHVSVFGVPVPALLPK
;
A
#
# COMPACT_ATOMS: atom_id res chain seq x y z
N MET A 1 5.84 3.51 -27.37
CA MET A 1 6.99 4.16 -26.70
C MET A 1 7.82 3.05 -26.09
N ASN A 2 8.93 2.74 -26.76
CA ASN A 2 9.79 1.59 -26.56
C ASN A 2 10.14 1.37 -25.09
N SER A 3 10.24 0.10 -24.70
CA SER A 3 11.15 -0.24 -23.62
C SER A 3 11.72 -1.62 -23.87
N ASP A 4 12.91 -1.64 -24.46
CA ASP A 4 13.90 -2.73 -24.42
C ASP A 4 14.31 -2.98 -22.95
N LEU A 5 13.33 -3.24 -22.08
CA LEU A 5 13.63 -3.61 -20.71
C LEU A 5 14.19 -5.03 -20.75
N PRO A 6 15.35 -5.25 -20.11
CA PRO A 6 15.86 -6.61 -19.96
C PRO A 6 14.78 -7.51 -19.36
N ALA A 7 14.79 -8.78 -19.77
CA ALA A 7 13.87 -9.77 -19.25
C ALA A 7 13.84 -9.75 -17.71
N GLY A 8 12.64 -9.84 -17.14
CA GLY A 8 12.35 -9.78 -15.71
C GLY A 8 12.33 -8.39 -15.09
N GLN A 9 12.72 -7.34 -15.81
CA GLN A 9 12.81 -6.00 -15.23
C GLN A 9 11.53 -5.18 -15.42
N GLN A 10 11.14 -4.47 -14.36
CA GLN A 10 10.12 -3.43 -14.45
C GLN A 10 10.78 -2.09 -14.82
N SER A 11 10.00 -1.17 -15.39
CA SER A 11 10.49 0.20 -15.61
C SER A 11 11.03 0.82 -14.32
N ARG A 12 12.09 1.64 -14.40
CA ARG A 12 12.70 2.33 -13.26
C ARG A 12 11.67 3.03 -12.37
N ARG A 13 10.65 3.65 -12.98
CA ARG A 13 9.54 4.31 -12.25
C ARG A 13 8.73 3.34 -11.39
N SER A 14 8.37 2.17 -11.94
CA SER A 14 7.66 1.13 -11.20
C SER A 14 8.51 0.55 -10.06
N THR A 15 9.81 0.39 -10.30
CA THR A 15 10.78 -0.07 -9.30
C THR A 15 10.86 0.92 -8.14
N ILE A 16 11.06 2.22 -8.43
CA ILE A 16 11.07 3.27 -7.41
C ILE A 16 9.76 3.29 -6.62
N LEU A 17 8.61 3.29 -7.31
CA LEU A 17 7.31 3.28 -6.65
C LEU A 17 7.11 2.05 -5.75
N GLY A 18 7.63 0.89 -6.17
CA GLY A 18 7.61 -0.33 -5.34
C GLY A 18 8.45 -0.19 -4.06
N TRP A 19 9.65 0.36 -4.17
CA TRP A 19 10.51 0.60 -3.00
C TRP A 19 9.94 1.66 -2.06
N VAL A 20 9.38 2.75 -2.60
CA VAL A 20 8.69 3.77 -1.79
C VAL A 20 7.52 3.14 -1.03
N LEU A 21 6.67 2.37 -1.71
CA LEU A 21 5.58 1.64 -1.07
C LEU A 21 6.09 0.69 0.03
N PHE A 22 7.17 -0.06 -0.24
CA PHE A 22 7.78 -0.95 0.75
C PHE A 22 8.27 -0.21 2.00
N VAL A 23 9.03 0.87 1.83
CA VAL A 23 9.57 1.65 2.96
C VAL A 23 8.44 2.26 3.80
N VAL A 24 7.44 2.86 3.15
CA VAL A 24 6.29 3.43 3.86
C VAL A 24 5.50 2.33 4.59
N PHE A 25 5.31 1.17 3.95
CA PHE A 25 4.67 0.03 4.60
C PHE A 25 5.51 -0.51 5.77
N ALA A 26 6.85 -0.54 5.69
CA ALA A 26 7.68 -0.97 6.80
C ALA A 26 7.50 -0.08 8.05
N VAL A 27 7.35 1.24 7.85
CA VAL A 27 7.00 2.18 8.94
C VAL A 27 5.61 1.90 9.49
N LEU A 28 4.61 1.67 8.63
CA LEU A 28 3.27 1.30 9.05
C LEU A 28 3.25 -0.04 9.80
N PHE A 29 4.02 -1.01 9.31
CA PHE A 29 4.13 -2.35 9.89
C PHE A 29 4.72 -2.27 11.30
N TRP A 30 5.78 -1.48 11.48
CA TRP A 30 6.28 -1.16 12.81
C TRP A 30 5.18 -0.56 13.69
N ASN A 31 4.47 0.46 13.20
CA ASN A 31 3.39 1.11 13.94
C ASN A 31 2.27 0.14 14.38
N ILE A 32 1.76 -0.72 13.48
CA ILE A 32 0.68 -1.68 13.83
C ILE A 32 1.14 -2.76 14.80
N VAL A 33 2.44 -3.09 14.80
CA VAL A 33 3.02 -4.00 15.80
C VAL A 33 3.23 -3.27 17.13
N THR A 34 3.69 -2.02 17.12
CA THR A 34 3.97 -1.27 18.35
C THR A 34 2.70 -0.83 19.07
N MET A 35 1.72 -0.28 18.37
CA MET A 35 0.52 0.32 18.96
C MET A 35 -0.22 -0.57 19.99
N PRO A 36 -0.56 -1.85 19.72
CA PRO A 36 -1.27 -2.67 20.69
C PRO A 36 -0.44 -2.98 21.94
N ARG A 37 0.89 -2.80 21.88
CA ARG A 37 1.84 -3.03 22.99
C ARG A 37 2.13 -1.75 23.81
N THR A 38 1.69 -0.58 23.34
CA THR A 38 1.84 0.70 24.02
C THR A 38 0.68 0.92 25.01
N ALA A 39 0.93 1.58 26.15
CA ALA A 39 -0.11 1.95 27.11
C ALA A 39 -1.15 2.88 26.46
N LEU A 40 -2.44 2.76 26.83
CA LEU A 40 -3.56 3.43 26.14
C LEU A 40 -3.41 4.96 26.09
N ASP A 41 -2.94 5.56 27.17
CA ASP A 41 -2.68 6.99 27.34
C ASP A 41 -1.52 7.53 26.48
N GLN A 42 -0.72 6.64 25.89
CA GLN A 42 0.43 6.98 25.05
C GLN A 42 0.22 6.66 23.56
N ARG A 43 -1.00 6.23 23.16
CA ARG A 43 -1.28 5.78 21.78
C ARG A 43 -1.67 6.90 20.82
N GLU A 44 -1.95 8.10 21.31
CA GLU A 44 -2.52 9.19 20.50
C GLU A 44 -1.66 9.50 19.26
N PHE A 45 -0.35 9.69 19.45
CA PHE A 45 0.59 9.85 18.34
C PHE A 45 0.64 8.63 17.40
N LEU A 46 0.60 7.41 17.95
CA LEU A 46 0.62 6.19 17.13
C LEU A 46 -0.64 6.05 16.28
N HIS A 47 -1.80 6.46 16.78
CA HIS A 47 -3.06 6.49 16.00
C HIS A 47 -2.97 7.51 14.87
N ALA A 48 -2.51 8.73 15.15
CA ALA A 48 -2.33 9.76 14.12
C ALA A 48 -1.34 9.31 13.03
N MET A 49 -0.24 8.66 13.43
CA MET A 49 0.72 8.07 12.50
C MET A 49 0.08 6.92 11.69
N HIS A 50 -0.68 6.03 12.33
CA HIS A 50 -1.35 4.92 11.67
C HIS A 50 -2.29 5.40 10.56
N TYR A 51 -3.16 6.37 10.85
CA TYR A 51 -4.08 6.93 9.85
C TYR A 51 -3.31 7.58 8.70
N SER A 52 -2.31 8.39 9.01
CA SER A 52 -1.58 9.15 8.00
C SER A 52 -0.74 8.26 7.09
N VAL A 53 0.05 7.36 7.68
CA VAL A 53 0.91 6.43 6.93
C VAL A 53 0.07 5.34 6.25
N GLY A 54 -1.02 4.88 6.88
CA GLY A 54 -2.00 3.97 6.29
C GLY A 54 -2.62 4.51 5.02
N VAL A 55 -3.07 5.76 5.02
CA VAL A 55 -3.59 6.44 3.81
C VAL A 55 -2.50 6.58 2.75
N LEU A 56 -1.25 6.85 3.14
CA LEU A 56 -0.14 6.90 2.17
C LEU A 56 0.12 5.54 1.52
N VAL A 57 0.12 4.45 2.28
CA VAL A 57 0.24 3.07 1.74
C VAL A 57 -0.92 2.79 0.78
N PHE A 58 -2.16 3.10 1.17
CA PHE A 58 -3.35 2.94 0.34
C PHE A 58 -3.22 3.67 -1.00
N LEU A 59 -2.86 4.96 -0.99
CA LEU A 59 -2.73 5.76 -2.21
C LEU A 59 -1.58 5.27 -3.10
N LEU A 60 -0.43 4.94 -2.52
CA LEU A 60 0.71 4.41 -3.27
C LEU A 60 0.38 3.05 -3.91
N ALA A 61 -0.30 2.17 -3.18
CA ALA A 61 -0.77 0.88 -3.71
C ALA A 61 -1.77 1.09 -4.85
N LEU A 62 -2.72 2.02 -4.71
CA LEU A 62 -3.69 2.36 -5.76
C LEU A 62 -3.01 2.88 -7.03
N VAL A 63 -2.04 3.81 -6.88
CA VAL A 63 -1.26 4.33 -8.02
C VAL A 63 -0.44 3.21 -8.67
N LYS A 64 0.17 2.33 -7.88
CA LYS A 64 0.97 1.21 -8.40
C LYS A 64 0.11 0.18 -9.14
N LEU A 65 -1.08 -0.12 -8.62
CA LEU A 65 -2.07 -0.99 -9.26
C LEU A 65 -2.56 -0.38 -10.57
N ALA A 66 -2.88 0.92 -10.56
CA ALA A 66 -3.25 1.67 -11.75
C ALA A 66 -2.13 1.70 -12.81
N TRP A 67 -0.86 1.72 -12.38
CA TRP A 67 0.31 1.62 -13.26
C TRP A 67 0.50 0.20 -13.81
N TRP A 68 0.26 -0.82 -12.99
CA TRP A 68 0.36 -2.22 -13.36
C TRP A 68 -0.55 -2.58 -14.53
N PHE A 69 -1.79 -2.09 -14.54
CA PHE A 69 -2.74 -2.34 -15.63
C PHE A 69 -2.47 -1.53 -16.90
N ARG A 70 -1.70 -0.44 -16.82
CA ARG A 70 -1.40 0.43 -17.98
C ARG A 70 -0.11 0.06 -18.71
N LYS A 71 0.74 -0.78 -18.13
CA LYS A 71 2.05 -1.13 -18.71
C LYS A 71 2.08 -2.59 -19.13
N PRO A 72 2.81 -2.92 -20.21
CA PRO A 72 2.98 -4.31 -20.61
C PRO A 72 3.66 -5.09 -19.48
N MET A 73 3.23 -6.35 -19.34
CA MET A 73 3.84 -7.29 -18.41
C MET A 73 5.30 -7.53 -18.84
N PRO A 74 6.28 -7.44 -17.92
CA PRO A 74 7.65 -7.85 -18.22
C PRO A 74 7.70 -9.32 -18.64
N THR A 75 8.62 -9.67 -19.52
CA THR A 75 8.88 -11.06 -19.88
C THR A 75 9.66 -11.77 -18.77
N PRO A 76 9.51 -13.10 -18.58
CA PRO A 76 10.35 -13.85 -17.67
C PRO A 76 11.84 -13.81 -18.07
N PRO A 77 12.79 -13.72 -17.12
CA PRO A 77 14.21 -13.96 -17.39
C PRO A 77 14.47 -15.32 -18.03
N GLU A 78 15.57 -15.41 -18.77
CA GLU A 78 16.07 -16.69 -19.30
C GLU A 78 16.32 -17.69 -18.16
N GLY A 79 15.92 -18.94 -18.37
CA GLY A 79 16.04 -20.01 -17.37
C GLY A 79 14.98 -20.01 -16.26
N LEU A 80 14.12 -19.00 -16.15
CA LEU A 80 13.02 -18.98 -15.17
C LEU A 80 11.71 -19.49 -15.80
N PRO A 81 11.07 -20.55 -15.27
CA PRO A 81 9.78 -21.01 -15.76
C PRO A 81 8.72 -19.89 -15.71
N SER A 82 7.95 -19.76 -16.80
CA SER A 82 6.91 -18.73 -16.93
C SER A 82 5.87 -18.78 -15.80
N ALA A 83 5.52 -19.99 -15.34
CA ALA A 83 4.62 -20.20 -14.21
C ALA A 83 5.17 -19.63 -12.90
N SER A 84 6.45 -19.87 -12.58
CA SER A 84 7.10 -19.32 -11.38
C SER A 84 7.16 -17.80 -11.42
N PHE A 85 7.46 -17.23 -12.60
CA PHE A 85 7.45 -15.79 -12.79
C PHE A 85 6.06 -15.19 -12.63
N ALA A 86 5.04 -15.82 -13.20
CA ALA A 86 3.64 -15.42 -13.06
C ALA A 86 3.17 -15.50 -11.60
N PHE A 87 3.55 -16.55 -10.87
CA PHE A 87 3.20 -16.72 -9.47
C PHE A 87 3.80 -15.62 -8.58
N ASN A 88 5.09 -15.30 -8.74
CA ASN A 88 5.72 -14.17 -8.05
C ASN A 88 4.98 -12.85 -8.32
N ARG A 89 4.57 -12.62 -9.57
CA ARG A 89 3.79 -11.43 -9.93
C ARG A 89 2.38 -11.43 -9.32
N ALA A 90 1.75 -12.59 -9.20
CA ALA A 90 0.47 -12.75 -8.53
C ALA A 90 0.57 -12.41 -7.03
N ILE A 91 1.64 -12.79 -6.35
CA ILE A 91 1.88 -12.40 -4.94
C ILE A 91 1.97 -10.88 -4.80
N LEU A 92 2.74 -10.22 -5.67
CA LEU A 92 2.87 -8.75 -5.65
C LEU A 92 1.53 -8.07 -5.94
N MET A 93 0.74 -8.61 -6.87
CA MET A 93 -0.62 -8.14 -7.16
C MET A 93 -1.53 -8.29 -5.94
N ALA A 94 -1.55 -9.48 -5.33
CA ALA A 94 -2.35 -9.76 -4.14
C ALA A 94 -1.98 -8.81 -3.00
N LEU A 95 -0.70 -8.57 -2.76
CA LEU A 95 -0.24 -7.63 -1.73
C LEU A 95 -0.75 -6.20 -1.97
N MET A 96 -0.69 -5.71 -3.22
CA MET A 96 -1.24 -4.39 -3.56
C MET A 96 -2.75 -4.33 -3.37
N LEU A 97 -3.47 -5.40 -3.72
CA LEU A 97 -4.92 -5.48 -3.51
C LEU A 97 -5.28 -5.48 -2.03
N VAL A 98 -4.54 -6.21 -1.20
CA VAL A 98 -4.71 -6.21 0.26
C VAL A 98 -4.55 -4.80 0.83
N PHE A 99 -3.49 -4.07 0.44
CA PHE A 99 -3.31 -2.69 0.90
C PHE A 99 -4.45 -1.74 0.49
N VAL A 100 -4.99 -1.91 -0.72
CA VAL A 100 -6.14 -1.13 -1.17
C VAL A 100 -7.40 -1.50 -0.36
N ALA A 101 -7.66 -2.79 -0.17
CA ALA A 101 -8.81 -3.28 0.58
C ALA A 101 -8.77 -2.84 2.06
N GLU A 102 -7.64 -3.02 2.73
CA GLU A 102 -7.44 -2.58 4.13
C GLU A 102 -7.63 -1.07 4.30
N GLY A 103 -7.17 -0.26 3.33
CA GLY A 103 -7.42 1.18 3.36
C GLY A 103 -8.90 1.53 3.29
N ILE A 104 -9.67 0.85 2.42
CA ILE A 104 -11.13 1.01 2.32
C ILE A 104 -11.81 0.59 3.62
N ILE A 105 -11.42 -0.56 4.17
CA ILE A 105 -11.94 -1.08 5.45
C ILE A 105 -11.65 -0.10 6.59
N GLY A 106 -10.43 0.47 6.65
CA GLY A 106 -10.03 1.45 7.65
C GLY A 106 -10.90 2.72 7.62
N PHE A 107 -11.17 3.27 6.43
CA PHE A 107 -12.09 4.41 6.30
C PHE A 107 -13.52 4.05 6.74
N ALA A 108 -14.03 2.91 6.27
CA ALA A 108 -15.37 2.46 6.63
C ALA A 108 -15.53 2.27 8.15
N TYR A 109 -14.54 1.63 8.78
CA TYR A 109 -14.51 1.43 10.22
C TYR A 109 -14.47 2.76 10.99
N ALA A 110 -13.58 3.67 10.60
CA ALA A 110 -13.43 4.94 11.30
C ALA A 110 -14.69 5.81 11.21
N TRP A 111 -15.32 5.89 10.04
CA TRP A 111 -16.57 6.63 9.87
C TRP A 111 -17.74 6.00 10.60
N GLY A 112 -17.92 4.67 10.48
CA GLY A 112 -19.02 3.95 11.14
C GLY A 112 -18.94 3.91 12.67
N THR A 113 -17.76 4.18 13.24
CA THR A 113 -17.57 4.29 14.71
C THR A 113 -17.50 5.74 15.19
N GLY A 114 -17.67 6.71 14.29
CA GLY A 114 -17.67 8.14 14.61
C GLY A 114 -16.31 8.69 15.02
N HIS A 115 -15.20 8.01 14.70
CA HIS A 115 -13.86 8.50 14.97
C HIS A 115 -13.54 9.71 14.09
N HIS A 116 -12.96 10.75 14.71
CA HIS A 116 -12.39 11.86 13.97
C HIS A 116 -11.05 11.44 13.36
N VAL A 117 -11.05 11.21 12.04
CA VAL A 117 -9.84 10.88 11.29
C VAL A 117 -9.14 12.15 10.87
N SER A 118 -7.87 12.27 11.21
CA SER A 118 -6.97 13.30 10.70
C SER A 118 -5.79 12.66 10.00
N VAL A 119 -5.50 13.11 8.79
CA VAL A 119 -4.41 12.62 7.93
C VAL A 119 -3.38 13.74 7.82
N PHE A 120 -2.19 13.53 8.39
CA PHE A 120 -1.14 14.54 8.50
C PHE A 120 -1.62 15.87 9.10
N GLY A 121 -2.51 15.81 10.09
CA GLY A 121 -3.10 16.98 10.75
C GLY A 121 -4.31 17.59 10.02
N VAL A 122 -4.63 17.11 8.81
CA VAL A 122 -5.80 17.56 8.05
C VAL A 122 -7.01 16.66 8.36
N PRO A 123 -8.13 17.22 8.88
CA PRO A 123 -9.32 16.43 9.15
C PRO A 123 -9.93 15.92 7.86
N VAL A 124 -10.32 14.63 7.86
CA VAL A 124 -11.00 14.00 6.72
C VAL A 124 -12.49 13.92 7.02
N PRO A 125 -13.37 14.47 6.17
CA PRO A 125 -14.80 14.40 6.39
C PRO A 125 -15.31 12.96 6.31
N ALA A 126 -16.25 12.61 7.19
CA ALA A 126 -16.94 11.32 7.13
C ALA A 126 -17.90 11.29 5.93
N LEU A 127 -17.80 10.25 5.11
CA LEU A 127 -18.73 10.03 3.98
C LEU A 127 -19.87 9.08 4.34
N LEU A 128 -19.74 8.33 5.44
CA LEU A 128 -20.78 7.45 5.96
C LEU A 128 -21.43 8.09 7.20
N PRO A 129 -22.76 7.93 7.37
CA PRO A 129 -23.43 8.30 8.60
C PRO A 129 -22.94 7.45 9.78
N LYS A 130 -23.12 7.97 10.99
CA LYS A 130 -22.89 7.23 12.24
C LYS A 130 -23.94 6.14 12.43
#